data_AF-A0A2T4ZIS2-F1
#
_entry.id   AF-A0A2T4ZIS2-F1
#
_cell.length_a   1.000
_cell.length_b   1.000
_cell.length_c   1.000
_cell.angle_alpha   90.00
_cell.angle_beta   90.00
_cell.angle_gamma   90.00
#
_symmetry.space_group_name_H-M   'P 1'
#
loop_
_entity.id
_entity.type
_entity.pdbx_description
1 polymer ?
#
loop_
_entity_poly.entity_id
_entity_poly.type
_entity_poly.pdbx_seq_one_letter_code
_entity_poly.pdbx_strand_id
1 'polypeptide(L)'
;MAEVDISRWHFRRPHGMFMAIGTWCQHGIGEWRRCLVIMRRGSFGSDDLRIFVVHDDVDLPTYAVDLAGMGDKQLAWTLAGKACEQLDIEDNAANRVAILTIINDNMYELVMMPPAPKRDQVVFGDVVMKERESGRIIEREMRTDV
;
A
#
# COMPACT_ATOMS: atom_id res chain seq x y z
N MET A 1 -6.38 -4.97 -17.48
CA MET A 1 -5.44 -3.94 -17.01
C MET A 1 -5.80 -3.67 -15.56
N ALA A 2 -4.86 -3.80 -14.63
CA ALA A 2 -5.13 -3.53 -13.22
C ALA A 2 -4.96 -2.03 -12.96
N GLU A 3 -5.93 -1.42 -12.28
CA GLU A 3 -5.88 0.00 -11.90
C GLU A 3 -5.55 0.10 -10.42
N VAL A 4 -4.61 0.96 -10.05
CA VAL A 4 -4.24 1.21 -8.66
C VAL A 4 -4.53 2.67 -8.35
N ASP A 5 -5.32 2.89 -7.29
CA ASP A 5 -5.57 4.23 -6.77
C ASP A 5 -4.69 4.47 -5.54
N ILE A 6 -3.54 5.11 -5.74
CA ILE A 6 -2.61 5.48 -4.66
C ILE A 6 -3.04 6.74 -3.88
N SER A 7 -4.12 7.41 -4.28
CA SER A 7 -4.70 8.54 -3.54
C SER A 7 -5.54 8.09 -2.34
N ARG A 8 -5.98 6.83 -2.37
CA ARG A 8 -6.63 6.15 -1.26
C ARG A 8 -5.63 5.16 -0.68
N TRP A 9 -5.46 5.13 0.64
CA TRP A 9 -4.55 4.19 1.29
C TRP A 9 -5.04 3.83 2.68
N HIS A 10 -4.73 2.62 3.12
CA HIS A 10 -4.87 2.22 4.52
C HIS A 10 -3.66 2.68 5.33
N PHE A 11 -2.46 2.50 4.80
CA PHE A 11 -1.22 2.98 5.40
C PHE A 11 -0.24 3.49 4.35
N ARG A 12 0.69 4.33 4.80
CA ARG A 12 1.78 4.87 4.00
C ARG A 12 3.02 5.04 4.87
N ARG A 13 4.14 4.45 4.45
CA ARG A 13 5.39 4.45 5.23
C ARG A 13 6.62 4.75 4.38
N PRO A 14 7.49 5.67 4.82
CA PRO A 14 8.78 5.86 4.19
C PRO A 14 9.76 4.74 4.58
N HIS A 15 10.50 4.23 3.61
CA HIS A 15 11.59 3.27 3.81
C HIS A 15 12.83 3.75 3.06
N GLY A 16 13.62 4.63 3.69
CA GLY A 16 14.78 5.25 3.05
C GLY A 16 14.38 6.04 1.79
N MET A 17 14.86 5.59 0.63
CA MET A 17 14.53 6.15 -0.69
C MET A 17 13.20 5.65 -1.27
N PHE A 18 12.50 4.75 -0.59
CA PHE A 18 11.23 4.20 -1.03
C PHE A 18 10.05 4.73 -0.21
N MET A 19 8.87 4.60 -0.78
CA MET A 19 7.59 4.77 -0.12
C MET A 19 6.78 3.50 -0.33
N ALA A 20 6.29 2.93 0.77
CA ALA A 20 5.38 1.79 0.79
C ALA A 20 3.96 2.29 1.06
N ILE A 21 2.99 1.85 0.27
CA ILE A 21 1.58 2.26 0.38
C ILE A 21 0.72 1.00 0.36
N GLY A 22 0.02 0.72 1.46
CA GLY A 22 -1.02 -0.30 1.48
C GLY A 22 -2.31 0.28 0.93
N THR A 23 -2.74 -0.20 -0.25
CA THR A 23 -3.94 0.27 -0.94
C THR A 23 -4.70 -0.89 -1.60
N TRP A 24 -5.71 -0.58 -2.40
CA TRP A 24 -6.49 -1.53 -3.15
C TRP A 24 -6.25 -1.34 -4.65
N CYS A 25 -6.08 -2.44 -5.36
CA CYS A 25 -6.03 -2.47 -6.81
C CYS A 25 -7.31 -3.07 -7.36
N GLN A 26 -7.80 -2.52 -8.46
CA GLN A 26 -8.90 -3.11 -9.20
C GLN A 26 -8.34 -4.19 -10.13
N HIS A 27 -8.76 -5.43 -9.91
CA HIS A 27 -8.38 -6.57 -10.73
C HIS A 27 -9.61 -7.11 -11.46
N GLY A 28 -9.87 -6.62 -12.68
CA GLY A 28 -11.07 -6.98 -13.44
C GLY A 28 -12.28 -6.08 -13.12
N ILE A 29 -13.48 -6.58 -13.43
CA ILE A 29 -14.72 -5.80 -13.28
C ILE A 29 -15.25 -5.97 -11.86
N GLY A 30 -15.17 -4.91 -11.06
CA GLY A 30 -15.80 -4.84 -9.73
C GLY A 30 -15.04 -5.50 -8.58
N GLU A 31 -13.95 -6.23 -8.84
CA GLU A 31 -13.13 -6.83 -7.80
C GLU A 31 -11.98 -5.91 -7.40
N TRP A 32 -11.95 -5.55 -6.12
CA TRP A 32 -10.84 -4.84 -5.50
C TRP A 32 -10.05 -5.80 -4.62
N ARG A 33 -8.73 -5.81 -4.81
CA ARG A 33 -7.79 -6.65 -4.07
C ARG A 33 -6.87 -5.77 -3.25
N ARG A 34 -6.37 -6.28 -2.13
CA ARG A 34 -5.41 -5.57 -1.30
C ARG A 34 -4.06 -5.68 -1.98
N CYS A 35 -3.31 -4.58 -2.00
CA CYS A 35 -2.00 -4.56 -2.60
C CYS A 35 -1.07 -3.63 -1.83
N LEU A 36 0.20 -3.98 -1.86
CA LEU A 36 1.29 -3.11 -1.45
C LEU A 36 1.88 -2.47 -2.71
N VAL A 37 1.88 -1.14 -2.74
CA VAL A 37 2.53 -0.35 -3.77
C VAL A 37 3.87 0.15 -3.21
N ILE A 38 4.93 -0.12 -3.95
CA ILE A 38 6.27 0.39 -3.68
C ILE A 38 6.60 1.41 -4.77
N MET A 39 7.13 2.56 -4.38
CA MET A 39 7.54 3.62 -5.30
C MET A 39 8.77 4.35 -4.77
N ARG A 40 9.46 5.10 -5.63
CA ARG A 40 10.52 6.02 -5.20
C ARG A 40 9.92 7.11 -4.31
N ARG A 41 10.63 7.51 -3.25
CA ARG A 41 10.19 8.58 -2.36
C ARG A 41 10.25 9.90 -3.11
N GLY A 42 9.16 10.66 -3.05
CA GLY A 42 9.06 11.97 -3.70
C GLY A 42 8.54 11.93 -5.14
N SER A 43 8.35 10.77 -5.77
CA SER A 43 7.72 10.67 -7.10
C SER A 43 6.20 10.73 -7.09
N PHE A 44 5.58 10.93 -5.91
CA PHE A 44 4.13 11.06 -5.81
C PHE A 44 3.68 12.36 -6.47
N GLY A 45 2.82 12.25 -7.49
CA GLY A 45 2.36 13.39 -8.28
C GLY A 45 3.39 13.90 -9.29
N SER A 46 4.49 13.19 -9.53
CA SER A 46 5.42 13.49 -10.62
C SER A 46 5.04 12.74 -11.90
N ASP A 47 5.38 13.30 -13.06
CA ASP A 47 5.16 12.66 -14.37
C ASP A 47 5.96 11.36 -14.55
N ASP A 48 7.06 11.17 -13.81
CA ASP A 48 7.88 9.94 -13.79
C ASP A 48 7.54 9.04 -12.59
N LEU A 49 6.24 8.97 -12.25
CA LEU A 49 5.74 8.05 -11.25
C LEU A 49 5.89 6.61 -11.75
N ARG A 50 6.86 5.91 -11.17
CA ARG A 50 7.10 4.49 -11.33
C ARG A 50 6.66 3.75 -10.07
N ILE A 51 5.88 2.68 -10.24
CA ILE A 51 5.38 1.86 -9.14
C ILE A 51 5.65 0.38 -9.39
N PHE A 52 5.87 -0.36 -8.30
CA PHE A 52 5.85 -1.81 -8.25
C PHE A 52 4.72 -2.25 -7.33
N VAL A 53 3.91 -3.22 -7.76
CA VAL A 53 2.71 -3.65 -7.03
C VAL A 53 2.85 -5.11 -6.61
N VAL A 54 2.57 -5.39 -5.35
CA VAL A 54 2.53 -6.73 -4.75
C VAL A 54 1.11 -7.02 -4.29
N HIS A 55 0.49 -8.06 -4.84
CA HIS A 55 -0.87 -8.49 -4.49
C HIS A 55 -0.85 -9.43 -3.28
N ASP A 56 -1.83 -9.28 -2.41
CA ASP A 56 -1.90 -10.06 -1.17
C ASP A 56 -2.17 -11.56 -1.42
N ASP A 57 -2.96 -11.89 -2.42
CA ASP A 57 -3.42 -13.26 -2.68
C ASP A 57 -2.49 -14.04 -3.63
N VAL A 58 -1.83 -13.35 -4.55
CA VAL A 58 -0.94 -13.96 -5.55
C VAL A 58 0.52 -13.91 -5.13
N ASP A 59 0.99 -12.75 -4.68
CA ASP A 59 2.41 -12.47 -4.61
C ASP A 59 2.97 -12.71 -3.19
N LEU A 60 2.23 -12.34 -2.13
CA LEU A 60 2.71 -12.46 -0.74
C LEU A 60 3.20 -13.86 -0.35
N PRO A 61 2.54 -14.99 -0.73
CA PRO A 61 3.05 -16.32 -0.40
C PRO A 61 4.46 -16.59 -0.92
N THR A 62 4.87 -15.93 -2.01
CA THR A 62 6.24 -16.01 -2.56
C THR A 62 7.25 -15.31 -1.67
N TYR A 63 6.86 -14.18 -1.06
CA TYR A 63 7.73 -13.33 -0.25
C TYR A 63 7.84 -13.77 1.21
N ALA A 64 7.00 -14.69 1.67
CA ALA A 64 6.97 -15.28 3.01
C ALA A 64 8.19 -16.19 3.32
N VAL A 65 9.41 -15.74 3.00
CA VAL A 65 10.66 -16.52 3.05
C VAL A 65 11.13 -16.85 4.47
N ASP A 66 10.60 -16.15 5.47
CA ASP A 66 10.89 -16.38 6.90
C ASP A 66 9.93 -17.39 7.55
N LEU A 67 8.87 -17.81 6.84
CA LEU A 67 7.92 -18.80 7.32
C LEU A 67 8.33 -20.21 6.86
N ALA A 68 8.52 -21.13 7.81
CA ALA A 68 8.96 -22.49 7.51
C ALA A 68 7.98 -23.22 6.56
N GLY A 69 8.48 -23.67 5.41
CA GLY A 69 7.68 -24.36 4.39
C GLY A 69 6.88 -23.43 3.46
N MET A 70 7.05 -22.11 3.57
CA MET A 70 6.48 -21.11 2.67
C MET A 70 7.58 -20.25 2.03
N GLY A 71 7.21 -19.49 1.00
CA GLY A 71 8.13 -18.63 0.26
C GLY A 71 9.01 -19.36 -0.76
N ASP A 72 9.38 -18.64 -1.80
CA ASP A 72 10.40 -19.07 -2.76
C ASP A 72 11.48 -17.98 -2.82
N LYS A 73 12.61 -18.24 -2.16
CA LYS A 73 13.72 -17.28 -2.06
C LYS A 73 14.26 -16.90 -3.44
N GLN A 74 14.32 -17.84 -4.37
CA GLN A 74 14.87 -17.62 -5.70
C GLN A 74 13.90 -16.76 -6.54
N LEU A 75 12.61 -17.08 -6.48
CA LEU A 75 11.58 -16.31 -7.16
C LEU A 75 11.45 -14.91 -6.56
N ALA A 76 11.39 -14.78 -5.23
CA ALA A 76 11.34 -13.49 -4.54
C ALA A 76 12.53 -12.61 -4.92
N TRP A 77 13.75 -13.17 -4.97
CA TRP A 77 14.94 -12.46 -5.42
C TRP A 77 14.87 -12.01 -6.89
N THR A 78 14.26 -12.82 -7.75
CA THR A 78 14.03 -12.49 -9.16
C THR A 78 13.00 -11.37 -9.32
N LEU A 79 11.90 -11.44 -8.57
CA LEU A 79 10.86 -10.41 -8.57
C LEU A 79 11.38 -9.08 -8.01
N ALA A 80 12.26 -9.11 -6.99
CA ALA A 80 12.92 -7.91 -6.49
C ALA A 80 13.81 -7.24 -7.55
N GLY A 81 14.46 -8.02 -8.43
CA GLY A 81 15.19 -7.49 -9.59
C GLY A 81 14.25 -6.80 -10.59
N LYS A 82 13.12 -7.42 -10.92
CA LYS A 82 12.09 -6.80 -11.77
C LYS A 82 11.51 -5.52 -11.15
N ALA A 83 11.38 -5.48 -9.83
CA ALA A 83 10.97 -4.28 -9.12
C ALA A 83 12.00 -3.16 -9.27
N CYS A 84 13.31 -3.47 -9.23
CA CYS A 84 14.36 -2.48 -9.49
C CYS A 84 14.23 -1.89 -10.92
N GLU A 85 14.03 -2.73 -11.92
CA GLU A 85 13.78 -2.31 -13.31
C GLU A 85 12.53 -1.42 -13.41
N GLN A 86 11.41 -1.84 -12.82
CA GLN A 86 10.16 -1.07 -12.87
C GLN A 86 10.26 0.28 -12.17
N LEU A 87 11.00 0.35 -11.07
CA LEU A 87 11.21 1.57 -10.28
C LEU A 87 12.30 2.48 -10.87
N ASP A 88 12.94 2.06 -11.96
CA ASP A 88 14.04 2.77 -12.60
C ASP A 88 15.17 3.09 -11.59
N ILE A 89 15.67 2.03 -10.96
CA ILE A 89 16.80 2.06 -10.02
C ILE A 89 17.82 0.98 -10.39
N GLU A 90 19.05 1.13 -9.91
CA GLU A 90 20.10 0.13 -10.13
C GLU A 90 19.71 -1.22 -9.54
N ASP A 91 19.80 -2.27 -10.36
CA ASP A 91 19.56 -3.64 -9.95
C ASP A 91 20.78 -4.22 -9.21
N ASN A 92 20.91 -3.86 -7.93
CA ASN A 92 21.98 -4.34 -7.05
C ASN A 92 21.41 -5.07 -5.82
N ALA A 93 22.27 -5.81 -5.12
CA ALA A 93 21.86 -6.62 -3.96
C ALA A 93 21.23 -5.79 -2.84
N ALA A 94 21.72 -4.56 -2.61
CA ALA A 94 21.20 -3.68 -1.57
C ALA A 94 19.75 -3.26 -1.86
N ASN A 95 19.46 -2.86 -3.10
CA ASN A 95 18.12 -2.48 -3.52
C ASN A 95 17.15 -3.66 -3.49
N ARG A 96 17.57 -4.85 -3.95
CA ARG A 96 16.75 -6.07 -3.85
C ARG A 96 16.42 -6.43 -2.40
N VAL A 97 17.41 -6.39 -1.50
CA VAL A 97 17.19 -6.63 -0.07
C VAL A 97 16.25 -5.58 0.53
N ALA A 98 16.39 -4.31 0.16
CA ALA A 98 15.50 -3.25 0.64
C ALA A 98 14.04 -3.49 0.22
N ILE A 99 13.81 -3.88 -1.04
CA ILE A 99 12.47 -4.21 -1.55
C ILE A 99 11.89 -5.41 -0.80
N LEU A 100 12.65 -6.49 -0.65
CA LEU A 100 12.21 -7.68 0.09
C LEU A 100 11.89 -7.36 1.55
N THR A 101 12.69 -6.51 2.19
CA THR A 101 12.47 -6.06 3.57
C THR A 101 11.17 -5.26 3.66
N ILE A 102 10.95 -4.30 2.75
CA ILE A 102 9.70 -3.52 2.69
C ILE A 102 8.47 -4.43 2.57
N ILE A 103 8.54 -5.46 1.73
CA ILE A 103 7.41 -6.40 1.55
C ILE A 103 7.16 -7.18 2.84
N ASN A 104 8.20 -7.76 3.43
CA ASN A 104 8.08 -8.56 4.65
C ASN A 104 7.59 -7.73 5.86
N ASP A 105 8.13 -6.52 6.04
CA ASP A 105 7.76 -5.61 7.13
C ASP A 105 6.28 -5.20 7.09
N ASN A 106 5.70 -5.12 5.88
CA ASN A 106 4.33 -4.67 5.69
C ASN A 106 3.34 -5.82 5.40
N MET A 107 3.80 -7.06 5.31
CA MET A 107 2.98 -8.22 4.96
C MET A 107 1.83 -8.44 5.94
N TYR A 108 2.13 -8.39 7.25
CA TYR A 108 1.10 -8.60 8.28
C TYR A 108 -0.03 -7.57 8.18
N GLU A 109 0.33 -6.30 8.02
CA GLU A 109 -0.65 -5.22 7.93
C GLU A 109 -1.43 -5.27 6.61
N LEU A 110 -0.78 -5.64 5.50
CA LEU A 110 -1.46 -5.86 4.23
C LEU A 110 -2.53 -6.96 4.35
N VAL A 111 -2.22 -8.07 5.05
CA VAL A 111 -3.19 -9.16 5.30
C VAL A 111 -4.33 -8.71 6.22
N MET A 112 -4.06 -7.79 7.15
CA MET A 112 -5.06 -7.22 8.07
C MET A 112 -5.86 -6.06 7.48
N MET A 113 -5.50 -5.57 6.28
CA MET A 113 -6.24 -4.48 5.63
C MET A 113 -7.71 -4.88 5.40
N PRO A 114 -8.66 -3.97 5.66
CA PRO A 114 -10.07 -4.23 5.39
C PRO A 114 -10.31 -4.32 3.87
N PRO A 115 -11.49 -4.82 3.45
CA PRO A 115 -11.92 -4.74 2.06
C PRO A 115 -11.93 -3.28 1.55
N ALA A 116 -11.85 -3.11 0.23
CA ALA A 116 -11.81 -1.78 -0.36
C ALA A 116 -13.05 -0.95 0.03
N PRO A 117 -12.86 0.30 0.47
CA PRO A 117 -13.98 1.16 0.82
C PRO A 117 -14.82 1.45 -0.42
N LYS A 118 -16.14 1.21 -0.30
CA LYS A 118 -17.12 1.49 -1.36
C LYS A 118 -16.94 2.94 -1.84
N ARG A 119 -16.97 3.17 -3.16
CA ARG A 119 -16.80 4.52 -3.75
C ARG A 119 -17.84 5.53 -3.22
N ASP A 120 -19.00 5.05 -2.75
CA ASP A 120 -20.16 5.86 -2.40
C ASP A 120 -20.31 6.22 -0.92
N GLN A 121 -19.25 6.07 -0.10
CA GLN A 121 -19.27 6.57 1.27
C GLN A 121 -17.99 7.36 1.55
N VAL A 122 -17.99 8.61 1.08
CA VAL A 122 -17.07 9.62 1.58
C VAL A 122 -17.58 10.06 2.95
N VAL A 123 -17.30 9.25 3.98
CA VAL A 123 -17.35 9.73 5.37
C VAL A 123 -16.04 10.49 5.57
N PHE A 124 -16.08 11.82 5.40
CA PHE A 124 -15.04 12.68 5.94
C PHE A 124 -15.08 12.51 7.47
N GLY A 125 -13.99 11.97 8.03
CA GLY A 125 -13.92 11.54 9.42
C GLY A 125 -14.36 12.61 10.43
N ASP A 126 -14.82 12.10 11.57
CA ASP A 126 -15.29 12.86 12.73
C ASP A 126 -14.31 13.97 13.13
N VAL A 127 -14.76 15.21 12.98
CA VAL A 127 -14.07 16.36 13.57
C VAL A 127 -14.46 16.40 15.04
N VAL A 128 -13.60 15.87 15.91
CA VAL A 128 -13.69 16.14 17.35
C VAL A 128 -13.19 17.56 17.59
N MET A 129 -14.07 18.56 17.40
CA MET A 129 -13.82 19.92 17.87
C MET A 129 -14.00 19.94 19.39
N LYS A 130 -12.87 20.04 20.10
CA LYS A 130 -12.89 20.26 21.55
C LYS A 130 -12.91 21.77 21.81
N GLU A 131 -14.08 22.28 22.20
CA GLU A 131 -14.27 23.68 22.56
C GLU A 131 -13.47 24.00 23.85
N ARG A 132 -12.51 24.93 23.75
CA ARG A 132 -11.49 25.17 24.78
C ARG A 132 -12.04 25.85 26.05
N GLU A 133 -13.23 26.44 26.00
CA GLU A 133 -13.84 27.14 27.13
C GLU A 133 -14.84 26.29 27.93
N SER A 134 -15.47 25.27 27.32
CA SER A 134 -16.56 24.51 27.98
C SER A 134 -16.24 23.03 28.23
N GLY A 135 -15.23 22.46 27.56
CA GLY A 135 -14.87 21.04 27.67
C GLY A 135 -15.93 20.07 27.15
N ARG A 136 -16.99 20.56 26.50
CA ARG A 136 -18.09 19.74 26.00
C ARG A 136 -17.73 19.14 24.63
N ILE A 137 -17.78 17.81 24.54
CA ILE A 137 -17.63 17.08 23.28
C ILE A 137 -18.99 17.09 22.59
N ILE A 138 -19.05 17.62 21.37
CA ILE A 138 -20.24 17.57 20.53
C ILE A 138 -19.92 16.63 19.37
N GLU A 139 -20.45 15.41 19.42
CA GLU A 139 -20.47 14.49 18.29
C GLU A 139 -21.61 14.91 17.37
N ARG A 140 -21.31 15.31 16.14
CA ARG A 140 -22.33 15.66 15.15
C ARG A 140 -21.99 15.02 13.81
N GLU A 141 -22.77 14.00 13.47
CA GLU A 141 -22.79 13.38 12.15
C GLU A 141 -23.35 14.41 11.15
N MET A 142 -22.49 14.97 10.29
CA MET A 142 -22.96 15.84 9.19
C MET A 142 -23.23 14.97 7.96
N ARG A 143 -24.51 14.84 7.63
CA ARG A 143 -24.98 14.29 6.35
C ARG A 143 -25.26 15.45 5.42
N THR A 144 -24.74 15.38 4.20
CA THR A 144 -25.15 16.29 3.13
C THR A 144 -26.13 15.54 2.25
N ASP A 145 -27.39 15.97 2.24
CA ASP A 145 -28.32 15.63 1.17
C ASP A 145 -27.92 16.46 -0.06
N VAL A 146 -27.58 15.79 -1.16
CA VAL A 146 -27.53 16.40 -2.50
C VAL A 146 -28.56 15.71 -3.37
#